data_AF-A0A814HIB1-F1
#
_entry.id   AF-A0A814HIB1-F1
#
_cell.length_a   1.000
_cell.length_b   1.000
_cell.length_c   1.000
_cell.angle_alpha   90.00
_cell.angle_beta   90.00
_cell.angle_gamma   90.00
#
_symmetry.space_group_name_H-M   'P 1'
#
loop_
_entity.id
_entity.type
_entity.pdbx_description
1 polymer ?
#
loop_
_entity_poly.entity_id
_entity_poly.type
_entity_poly.pdbx_seq_one_letter_code
_entity_poly.pdbx_strand_id
1 'polypeptide(L)'
;MSLLCAIETCKRKLRALCHCCNKNLCPGHLKEHVDLINSRMNPLADEINTLDNQLSLLNVDEIIDKYRQKLDKWRHECDTTIDRFCEEKCQELQKHCVEKAIINDIKRDINRFEENGIVVDADPLIINKNLVYIEQWTSNELDLSTLSSLFRVPKIFRPP
;
A
#
# COMPACT_ATOMS: atom_id res chain seq x y z
N MET A 1 -61.52 14.83 -65.32
CA MET A 1 -61.62 13.38 -65.02
C MET A 1 -61.52 13.19 -63.52
N SER A 2 -62.51 12.57 -62.87
CA SER A 2 -62.47 12.33 -61.42
C SER A 2 -61.62 11.11 -61.12
N LEU A 3 -60.45 11.32 -60.51
CA LEU A 3 -59.58 10.24 -60.03
C LEU A 3 -60.32 9.46 -58.93
N LEU A 4 -60.30 8.14 -59.04
CA LEU A 4 -60.85 7.22 -58.05
C LEU A 4 -59.78 6.89 -57.00
N CYS A 5 -60.23 6.45 -55.83
CA CYS A 5 -59.34 5.91 -54.81
C CYS A 5 -58.58 4.69 -55.37
N ALA A 6 -57.30 4.55 -55.03
CA ALA A 6 -56.43 3.44 -55.46
C ALA A 6 -56.80 2.07 -54.84
N ILE A 7 -57.89 2.01 -54.07
CA ILE A 7 -58.43 0.78 -53.50
C ILE A 7 -59.60 0.38 -54.38
N GLU A 8 -59.47 -0.77 -55.05
CA GLU A 8 -60.38 -1.21 -56.13
C GLU A 8 -61.85 -1.33 -55.68
N THR A 9 -62.08 -1.62 -54.39
CA THR A 9 -63.42 -1.73 -53.80
C THR A 9 -64.03 -0.37 -53.44
N CYS A 10 -63.30 0.73 -53.59
CA CYS A 10 -63.72 2.06 -53.15
C CYS A 10 -64.19 2.96 -54.30
N LYS A 11 -65.50 3.23 -54.36
CA LYS A 11 -66.11 4.14 -55.35
C LYS A 11 -66.02 5.63 -54.96
N ARG A 12 -65.35 5.98 -53.86
CA ARG A 12 -65.27 7.37 -53.36
C ARG A 12 -64.26 8.18 -54.18
N LYS A 13 -64.57 9.45 -54.42
CA LYS A 13 -63.69 10.39 -55.15
C LYS A 13 -62.40 10.64 -54.37
N LEU A 14 -61.29 10.69 -55.10
CA LEU A 14 -59.97 11.08 -54.59
C LEU A 14 -60.02 12.45 -53.89
N ARG A 15 -59.25 12.61 -52.81
CA ARG A 15 -58.94 13.95 -52.26
C ARG A 15 -57.48 14.17 -51.85
N ALA A 16 -56.66 13.12 -51.72
CA ALA A 16 -55.27 13.26 -51.27
C ALA A 16 -54.35 12.15 -51.80
N LEU A 17 -53.09 12.50 -52.04
CA LEU A 17 -52.01 11.56 -52.31
C LEU A 17 -51.31 11.22 -51.00
N CYS A 18 -51.16 9.94 -50.69
CA CYS A 18 -50.30 9.50 -49.61
C CYS A 18 -48.85 9.41 -50.11
N HIS A 19 -47.96 10.23 -49.58
CA HIS A 19 -46.55 10.24 -49.97
C HIS A 19 -45.77 9.02 -49.44
N CYS A 20 -46.23 8.36 -48.38
CA CYS A 20 -45.59 7.17 -47.83
C CYS A 20 -45.63 5.98 -48.81
N CYS A 21 -46.76 5.79 -49.49
CA CYS A 21 -46.96 4.66 -50.41
C CYS A 21 -47.20 5.09 -51.86
N ASN A 22 -47.14 6.40 -52.15
CA ASN A 22 -47.45 7.04 -53.43
C ASN A 22 -48.82 6.63 -54.01
N LYS A 23 -49.81 6.40 -53.12
CA LYS A 23 -51.17 5.98 -53.48
C LYS A 23 -52.18 7.11 -53.28
N ASN A 24 -53.08 7.21 -54.23
CA ASN A 24 -54.17 8.16 -54.28
C ASN A 24 -55.34 7.65 -53.42
N LEU A 25 -55.62 8.27 -52.27
CA LEU A 25 -56.60 7.77 -51.29
C LEU A 25 -57.78 8.74 -51.11
N CYS A 26 -58.95 8.18 -50.83
CA CYS A 26 -60.09 8.96 -50.34
C CYS A 26 -59.88 9.30 -48.84
N PRO A 27 -60.57 10.30 -48.28
CA PRO A 27 -60.36 10.72 -46.89
C PRO A 27 -60.53 9.59 -45.86
N GLY A 28 -61.46 8.65 -46.10
CA GLY A 28 -61.68 7.50 -45.20
C GLY A 28 -60.48 6.56 -45.16
N HIS A 29 -59.99 6.14 -46.33
CA HIS A 29 -58.83 5.25 -46.42
C HIS A 29 -57.52 5.94 -46.04
N LEU A 30 -57.41 7.26 -46.22
CA LEU A 30 -56.27 8.01 -45.70
C LEU A 30 -56.27 7.99 -44.16
N LYS A 31 -57.44 8.16 -43.53
CA LYS A 31 -57.58 8.07 -42.08
C LYS A 31 -57.20 6.68 -41.57
N GLU A 32 -57.76 5.62 -42.15
CA GLU A 32 -57.40 4.24 -41.80
C GLU A 32 -55.90 3.95 -41.98
N HIS A 33 -55.29 4.51 -43.03
CA HIS A 33 -53.86 4.38 -43.27
C HIS A 33 -53.02 5.10 -42.20
N VAL A 34 -53.43 6.30 -41.80
CA VAL A 34 -52.80 7.05 -40.69
C VAL A 34 -52.99 6.32 -39.36
N ASP A 35 -54.18 5.78 -39.10
CA ASP A 35 -54.48 4.99 -37.90
C ASP A 35 -53.62 3.71 -37.86
N LEU A 36 -53.43 3.03 -39.00
CA LEU A 36 -52.55 1.87 -39.11
C LEU A 36 -51.07 2.23 -38.91
N ILE A 37 -50.61 3.38 -39.43
CA ILE A 37 -49.25 3.86 -39.19
C ILE A 37 -49.06 4.18 -37.71
N ASN A 38 -49.98 4.93 -37.11
CA ASN A 38 -49.91 5.33 -35.71
C ASN A 38 -49.95 4.11 -34.76
N SER A 39 -50.78 3.11 -35.07
CA SER A 39 -50.83 1.87 -34.27
C SER A 39 -49.52 1.07 -34.30
N ARG A 40 -48.66 1.29 -35.31
CA ARG A 40 -47.32 0.70 -35.39
C ARG A 40 -46.22 1.62 -34.85
N MET A 41 -46.33 2.93 -35.06
CA MET A 41 -45.33 3.90 -34.62
C MET A 41 -45.40 4.16 -33.12
N ASN A 42 -46.60 4.23 -32.53
CA ASN A 42 -46.74 4.55 -31.11
C ASN A 42 -46.04 3.52 -30.21
N PRO A 43 -46.20 2.19 -30.41
CA PRO A 43 -45.46 1.20 -29.63
C PRO A 43 -43.94 1.35 -29.74
N LEU A 44 -43.42 1.67 -30.93
CA LEU A 44 -41.99 1.89 -31.12
C LEU A 44 -41.50 3.15 -30.39
N ALA A 45 -42.30 4.22 -30.39
CA ALA A 45 -41.99 5.42 -29.62
C ALA A 45 -42.00 5.12 -28.11
N ASP A 46 -42.96 4.32 -27.65
CA ASP A 46 -43.04 3.88 -26.25
C ASP A 46 -41.85 3.00 -25.85
N GLU A 47 -41.40 2.09 -26.73
CA GLU A 47 -40.19 1.28 -26.54
C GLU A 47 -38.93 2.15 -26.48
N ILE A 48 -38.77 3.11 -27.41
CA ILE A 48 -37.64 4.05 -27.40
C ILE A 48 -37.63 4.85 -26.10
N ASN A 49 -38.78 5.38 -25.67
CA ASN A 49 -38.89 6.12 -24.42
C ASN A 49 -38.59 5.23 -23.20
N THR A 50 -38.98 3.96 -23.24
CA THR A 50 -38.67 3.01 -22.16
C THR A 50 -37.17 2.75 -22.09
N LEU A 51 -36.51 2.52 -23.22
CA LEU A 51 -35.07 2.32 -23.30
C LEU A 51 -34.29 3.57 -22.86
N ASP A 52 -34.75 4.76 -23.24
CA ASP A 52 -34.14 6.04 -22.84
C ASP A 52 -34.24 6.27 -21.32
N ASN A 53 -35.39 5.97 -20.73
CA ASN A 53 -35.57 6.00 -19.27
C ASN A 53 -34.67 4.97 -18.57
N GLN A 54 -34.54 3.75 -19.12
CA GLN A 54 -33.65 2.72 -18.58
C GLN A 54 -32.17 3.13 -18.64
N LEU A 55 -31.74 3.75 -19.75
CA LEU A 55 -30.40 4.30 -19.89
C LEU A 55 -30.15 5.43 -18.90
N SER A 56 -31.13 6.30 -18.70
CA SER A 56 -31.06 7.40 -17.72
C SER A 56 -30.98 6.91 -16.28
N LEU A 57 -31.57 5.74 -15.97
CA LEU A 57 -31.48 5.09 -14.65
C LEU A 57 -30.10 4.46 -14.39
N LEU A 58 -29.33 4.15 -15.43
CA LEU A 58 -27.95 3.72 -15.25
C LEU A 58 -27.12 4.93 -14.83
N ASN A 59 -27.05 5.16 -13.51
CA ASN A 59 -26.24 6.21 -12.91
C ASN A 59 -24.75 5.83 -12.98
N VAL A 60 -24.19 5.86 -14.19
CA VAL A 60 -22.80 5.51 -14.48
C VAL A 60 -21.86 6.43 -13.70
N ASP A 61 -22.22 7.69 -13.52
CA ASP A 61 -21.44 8.66 -12.75
C ASP A 61 -21.32 8.25 -11.28
N GLU A 62 -22.41 7.83 -10.65
CA GLU A 62 -22.37 7.33 -9.27
C GLU A 62 -21.54 6.04 -9.13
N ILE A 63 -21.60 5.15 -10.13
CA ILE A 63 -20.76 3.95 -10.16
C ILE A 63 -19.28 4.35 -10.26
N ILE A 64 -18.93 5.23 -11.20
CA ILE A 64 -17.57 5.74 -11.39
C ILE A 64 -17.05 6.39 -10.11
N ASP A 65 -17.86 7.26 -9.48
CA ASP A 65 -17.46 7.96 -8.26
C ASP A 65 -17.24 7.00 -7.09
N LYS A 66 -18.07 5.96 -6.94
CA LYS A 66 -17.84 4.90 -5.94
C LYS A 66 -16.50 4.18 -6.15
N TYR A 67 -16.14 3.88 -7.39
CA TYR A 67 -14.86 3.24 -7.68
C TYR A 67 -13.67 4.19 -7.49
N ARG A 68 -13.81 5.48 -7.87
CA ARG A 68 -12.79 6.51 -7.60
C ARG A 68 -12.52 6.64 -6.11
N GLN A 69 -13.56 6.74 -5.29
CA GLN A 69 -13.43 6.81 -3.83
C GLN A 69 -12.70 5.59 -3.25
N LYS A 70 -13.00 4.38 -3.75
CA LYS A 70 -12.28 3.16 -3.34
C LYS A 70 -10.81 3.21 -3.72
N LEU A 71 -10.49 3.66 -4.93
CA LEU A 71 -9.10 3.79 -5.40
C LEU A 71 -8.32 4.82 -4.59
N ASP A 72 -8.92 5.97 -4.29
CA ASP A 72 -8.27 7.00 -3.47
C ASP A 72 -8.06 6.53 -2.02
N LYS A 73 -9.03 5.78 -1.47
CA LYS A 73 -8.87 5.14 -0.16
C LYS A 73 -7.69 4.17 -0.15
N TRP A 74 -7.60 3.28 -1.14
CA TRP A 74 -6.47 2.34 -1.24
C TRP A 74 -5.13 3.05 -1.42
N ARG A 75 -5.08 4.11 -2.23
CA ARG A 75 -3.87 4.93 -2.38
C ARG A 75 -3.43 5.46 -1.02
N HIS A 76 -4.35 6.08 -0.28
CA HIS A 76 -4.04 6.67 1.02
C HIS A 76 -3.60 5.62 2.06
N GLU A 77 -4.24 4.44 2.07
CA GLU A 77 -3.86 3.33 2.96
C GLU A 77 -2.47 2.79 2.63
N CYS A 78 -2.12 2.68 1.35
CA CYS A 78 -0.78 2.29 0.91
C CYS A 78 0.28 3.33 1.35
N ASP A 79 0.04 4.61 1.04
CA ASP A 79 0.97 5.69 1.39
C ASP A 79 1.23 5.73 2.90
N THR A 80 0.16 5.68 3.70
CA THR A 80 0.24 5.65 5.18
C THR A 80 1.02 4.44 5.69
N THR A 81 0.84 3.28 5.06
CA THR A 81 1.53 2.05 5.45
C THR A 81 3.02 2.13 5.15
N ILE A 82 3.37 2.67 3.98
CA ILE A 82 4.75 2.87 3.56
C ILE A 82 5.44 3.88 4.50
N ASP A 83 4.81 5.02 4.76
CA ASP A 83 5.35 6.06 5.64
C ASP A 83 5.64 5.51 7.03
N ARG A 84 4.68 4.80 7.63
CA ARG A 84 4.87 4.15 8.94
C ARG A 84 6.05 3.18 8.93
N PHE A 85 6.13 2.32 7.92
CA PHE A 85 7.23 1.35 7.82
C PHE A 85 8.60 2.05 7.69
N CYS A 86 8.67 3.09 6.85
CA CYS A 86 9.88 3.89 6.69
C CYS A 86 10.30 4.56 8.00
N GLU A 87 9.35 5.13 8.73
CA GLU A 87 9.63 5.76 10.03
C GLU A 87 10.13 4.76 11.07
N GLU A 88 9.47 3.59 11.19
CA GLU A 88 9.91 2.51 12.07
C GLU A 88 11.35 2.07 11.74
N LYS A 89 11.69 1.90 10.45
CA LYS A 89 13.03 1.52 10.03
C LYS A 89 14.08 2.60 10.25
N CYS A 90 13.73 3.86 10.07
CA CYS A 90 14.60 4.98 10.42
C CYS A 90 14.92 4.98 11.93
N GLN A 91 13.94 4.75 12.78
CA GLN A 91 14.13 4.68 14.24
C GLN A 91 15.00 3.48 14.65
N GLU A 92 14.77 2.30 14.07
CA GLU A 92 15.61 1.11 14.29
C GLU A 92 17.07 1.38 13.92
N LEU A 93 17.31 1.97 12.75
CA LEU A 93 18.66 2.31 12.28
C LEU A 93 19.32 3.36 13.18
N GLN A 94 18.57 4.39 13.60
CA GLN A 94 19.08 5.41 14.52
C GLN A 94 19.51 4.80 15.85
N LYS A 95 18.71 3.88 16.41
CA LYS A 95 19.06 3.17 17.64
C LYS A 95 20.36 2.38 17.48
N HIS A 96 20.51 1.63 16.40
CA HIS A 96 21.74 0.88 16.12
C HIS A 96 22.97 1.79 15.94
N CYS A 97 22.80 2.97 15.32
CA CYS A 97 23.87 3.96 15.22
C CYS A 97 24.33 4.46 16.59
N VAL A 98 23.39 4.77 17.49
CA VAL A 98 23.69 5.21 18.86
C VAL A 98 24.40 4.10 19.65
N GLU A 99 23.89 2.87 19.60
CA GLU A 99 24.51 1.71 20.25
C GLU A 99 25.96 1.50 19.76
N LYS A 100 26.17 1.59 18.44
CA LYS A 100 27.50 1.45 17.85
C LYS A 100 28.45 2.57 18.27
N ALA A 101 27.95 3.80 18.38
CA ALA A 101 28.75 4.94 18.87
C ALA A 101 29.22 4.70 20.31
N ILE A 102 28.31 4.27 21.19
CA ILE A 102 28.63 3.94 22.59
C ILE A 102 29.68 2.83 22.68
N ILE A 103 29.53 1.76 21.89
CA ILE A 103 30.51 0.67 21.85
C ILE A 103 31.89 1.17 21.41
N ASN A 104 31.94 2.06 20.42
CA ASN A 104 33.20 2.64 19.94
C ASN A 104 33.85 3.54 21.01
N ASP A 105 33.07 4.31 21.76
CA ASP A 105 33.56 5.11 22.88
C ASP A 105 34.15 4.22 24.00
N ILE A 106 33.44 3.15 24.37
CA ILE A 106 33.92 2.18 25.36
C ILE A 106 35.23 1.52 24.89
N LYS A 107 35.31 1.11 23.63
CA LYS A 107 36.54 0.54 23.06
C LYS A 107 37.71 1.52 23.13
N ARG A 108 37.47 2.80 22.82
CA ARG A 108 38.49 3.85 22.93
C ARG A 108 38.96 4.03 24.37
N ASP A 109 38.03 4.02 25.32
CA ASP A 109 38.38 4.16 26.74
C ASP A 109 39.19 2.95 27.25
N ILE A 110 38.83 1.72 26.85
CA ILE A 110 39.60 0.52 27.17
C ILE A 110 41.03 0.62 26.64
N ASN A 111 41.20 0.96 25.35
CA ASN A 111 42.52 1.10 24.76
C ASN A 111 43.37 2.14 25.51
N ARG A 112 42.76 3.25 25.95
CA ARG A 112 43.45 4.28 26.75
C ARG A 112 43.87 3.73 28.12
N PHE A 113 43.08 2.86 28.75
CA PHE A 113 43.48 2.22 30.01
C PHE A 113 44.60 1.21 29.82
N GLU A 114 44.57 0.44 28.74
CA GLU A 114 45.63 -0.51 28.41
C GLU A 114 46.97 0.21 28.14
N GLU A 115 46.94 1.32 27.41
CA GLU A 115 48.14 2.14 27.12
C GLU A 115 48.73 2.82 28.37
N ASN A 116 47.89 3.18 29.35
CA ASN A 116 48.32 3.90 30.56
C ASN A 116 48.40 2.99 31.80
N GLY A 117 48.25 1.68 31.64
CA GLY A 117 48.28 0.72 32.74
C GLY A 117 49.66 0.63 33.38
N ILE A 118 49.73 0.75 34.71
CA ILE A 118 50.96 0.51 35.47
C ILE A 118 51.07 -0.99 35.74
N VAL A 119 52.16 -1.61 35.28
CA VAL A 119 52.51 -2.98 35.69
C VAL A 119 52.93 -2.92 37.17
N VAL A 120 52.15 -3.54 38.04
CA VAL A 120 52.47 -3.65 39.46
C VAL A 120 53.05 -5.01 39.71
N ASP A 121 54.38 -5.08 39.80
CA ASP A 121 55.07 -6.23 40.38
C ASP A 121 54.89 -6.19 41.90
N ALA A 122 54.23 -7.23 42.42
CA ALA A 122 54.01 -7.40 43.85
C ALA A 122 54.77 -8.65 44.31
N ASP A 123 55.88 -8.44 45.00
CA ASP A 123 56.61 -9.53 45.63
C ASP A 123 55.88 -10.00 46.90
N PRO A 124 55.62 -11.31 47.06
CA PRO A 124 55.02 -11.83 48.27
C PRO A 124 55.98 -11.65 49.46
N LEU A 125 55.54 -10.89 50.47
CA LEU A 125 56.22 -10.77 51.75
C LEU A 125 55.85 -11.95 52.65
N ILE A 126 56.80 -12.87 52.86
CA ILE A 126 56.61 -13.97 53.81
C ILE A 126 57.07 -13.49 55.20
N ILE A 127 56.13 -13.37 56.13
CA ILE A 127 56.40 -13.03 57.52
C ILE A 127 56.34 -14.32 58.34
N ASN A 128 57.50 -14.82 58.77
CA ASN A 128 57.58 -15.90 59.75
C ASN A 128 58.14 -15.35 61.07
N LYS A 129 57.85 -16.02 62.19
CA LYS A 129 57.84 -15.49 63.57
C LYS A 129 59.06 -14.70 64.06
N ASN A 130 60.19 -14.64 63.33
CA ASN A 130 61.35 -13.79 63.63
C ASN A 130 62.09 -13.20 62.41
N LEU A 131 61.65 -13.37 61.16
CA LEU A 131 62.36 -12.87 59.95
C LEU A 131 61.37 -12.51 58.83
N VAL A 132 61.58 -11.35 58.21
CA VAL A 132 60.93 -10.93 56.95
C VAL A 132 61.94 -11.11 55.83
N TYR A 133 61.61 -11.88 54.80
CA TYR A 133 62.42 -11.95 53.58
C TYR A 133 61.56 -11.83 52.33
N ILE A 134 62.14 -11.20 51.31
CA ILE A 134 61.58 -11.05 49.98
C ILE A 134 62.16 -12.21 49.16
N GLU A 135 61.29 -13.08 48.64
CA GLU A 135 61.72 -14.19 47.80
C GLU A 135 62.07 -13.64 46.40
N GLN A 136 63.34 -13.76 45.97
CA GLN A 136 63.73 -13.37 44.61
C GLN A 136 63.11 -14.33 43.61
N TRP A 137 62.23 -13.80 42.75
CA TRP A 137 61.58 -14.56 41.69
C TRP A 137 62.62 -15.24 40.79
N THR A 138 62.64 -16.57 40.78
CA THR A 138 63.11 -17.29 39.59
C THR A 138 62.03 -17.11 38.55
N SER A 139 62.37 -16.41 37.46
CA SER A 139 61.52 -16.04 36.33
C SER A 139 60.61 -17.18 35.84
N ASN A 140 59.50 -17.39 36.53
CA ASN A 140 58.31 -17.87 35.88
C ASN A 140 57.57 -16.59 35.60
N GLU A 141 57.78 -16.06 34.39
CA GLU A 141 56.82 -15.15 33.78
C GLU A 141 55.44 -15.69 34.17
N LEU A 142 54.69 -14.91 34.93
CA LEU A 142 53.26 -15.08 34.90
C LEU A 142 52.90 -14.87 33.44
N ASP A 143 52.73 -15.97 32.69
CA ASP A 143 52.36 -15.85 31.30
C ASP A 143 50.92 -15.36 31.24
N LEU A 144 50.87 -14.05 31.16
CA LEU A 144 49.72 -13.23 31.04
C LEU A 144 49.23 -13.20 29.58
N SER A 145 49.50 -14.24 28.78
CA SER A 145 48.91 -14.46 27.46
C SER A 145 47.50 -15.09 27.49
N THR A 146 47.05 -15.71 28.60
CA THR A 146 45.86 -16.59 28.63
C THR A 146 44.59 -16.09 29.35
N LEU A 147 44.48 -14.83 29.78
CA LEU A 147 43.20 -14.24 30.25
C LEU A 147 42.67 -13.25 29.19
N SER A 148 41.36 -13.18 28.91
CA SER A 148 40.80 -12.21 27.92
C SER A 148 40.67 -10.79 28.49
N SER A 149 41.44 -9.89 27.85
CA SER A 149 41.51 -8.41 27.71
C SER A 149 40.95 -7.45 28.77
N LEU A 150 39.90 -7.82 29.49
CA LEU A 150 39.20 -6.98 30.48
C LEU A 150 39.12 -7.65 31.88
N PHE A 151 39.57 -8.89 32.07
CA PHE A 151 39.26 -9.66 33.30
C PHE A 151 40.40 -10.51 33.89
N ARG A 152 41.55 -9.91 34.17
CA ARG A 152 42.52 -10.53 35.09
C ARG A 152 42.17 -10.25 36.54
N VAL A 153 41.54 -11.20 37.24
CA VAL A 153 41.36 -11.14 38.69
C VAL A 153 42.11 -12.30 39.36
N PRO A 154 42.85 -12.09 40.47
CA PRO A 154 43.69 -13.12 41.08
C PRO A 154 42.86 -14.21 41.75
N LYS A 155 43.21 -15.48 41.53
CA LYS A 155 42.69 -16.60 42.32
C LYS A 155 43.31 -16.56 43.72
N ILE A 156 42.49 -16.30 44.73
CA ILE A 156 42.85 -16.45 46.14
C ILE A 156 42.94 -17.96 46.44
N PHE A 157 44.15 -18.45 46.67
CA PHE A 157 44.39 -19.80 47.16
C PHE A 157 44.12 -19.85 48.67
N ARG A 158 43.29 -20.78 49.14
CA ARG A 158 43.22 -21.19 50.55
C ARG A 158 44.21 -22.35 50.76
N PRO A 159 45.20 -22.24 51.65
CA PRO A 159 46.01 -23.38 52.08
C PRO A 159 45.28 -24.18 53.21
N PRO A 160 45.72 -25.42 53.49
CA PRO A 160 45.04 -26.39 54.38
C PRO A 160 45.03 -26.02 55.87
#